data_AF-A0A1I7Z6X0-F1
#
_entry.id   AF-A0A1I7Z6X0-F1
#
_cell.length_a   1.000
_cell.length_b   1.000
_cell.length_c   1.000
_cell.angle_alpha   90.00
_cell.angle_beta   90.00
_cell.angle_gamma   90.00
#
_symmetry.space_group_name_H-M   'P 1'
#
loop_
_entity.id
_entity.type
_entity.pdbx_description
1 polymer ?
#
loop_
_entity_poly.entity_id
_entity_poly.type
_entity_poly.pdbx_seq_one_letter_code
_entity_poly.pdbx_strand_id
1 'polypeptide(L)'
;MAFKTTVYLLPLLVLAAFALPIPTHGDAKEFYDVLPAEVKQYITELTDADAKLLSEIYDQIKDKEDDEVYEIIQAKSPDLAERTRTLDATLQSKISQLSAAPQKFMKNLMGAIENFKENNVEQVLKQVDTLSPESKEEILNYFPSLKPILKV
;
A
#
# COMPACT_ATOMS: atom_id res chain seq x y z
N MET A 1 -17.78 -7.28 -18.56
CA MET A 1 -17.73 -7.15 -17.10
C MET A 1 -16.65 -6.15 -16.79
N ALA A 2 -17.02 -4.92 -16.43
CA ALA A 2 -16.06 -3.90 -16.06
C ALA A 2 -15.39 -4.34 -14.75
N PHE A 3 -14.07 -4.61 -14.79
CA PHE A 3 -13.27 -4.68 -13.58
C PHE A 3 -13.39 -3.29 -12.93
N LYS A 4 -14.14 -3.20 -11.84
CA LYS A 4 -14.13 -2.03 -10.95
C LYS A 4 -12.66 -1.81 -10.59
N THR A 5 -12.10 -0.68 -11.03
CA THR A 5 -10.74 -0.25 -10.72
C THR A 5 -10.66 -0.15 -9.19
N THR A 6 -10.03 -1.16 -8.58
CA THR A 6 -9.85 -1.28 -7.14
C THR A 6 -9.01 -0.10 -6.63
N VAL A 7 -9.37 0.45 -5.48
CA VAL A 7 -9.03 1.79 -4.97
C VAL A 7 -7.67 1.76 -4.25
N TYR A 8 -6.56 1.87 -4.96
CA TYR A 8 -5.24 1.65 -4.36
C TYR A 8 -4.60 2.89 -3.71
N LEU A 9 -5.13 4.09 -3.96
CA LEU A 9 -4.42 5.34 -3.70
C LEU A 9 -4.65 5.87 -2.26
N LEU A 10 -5.87 5.71 -1.75
CA LEU A 10 -6.29 6.25 -0.44
C LEU A 10 -5.65 5.59 0.80
N PRO A 11 -5.52 4.26 0.93
CA PRO A 11 -4.89 3.65 2.12
C PRO A 11 -3.41 4.00 2.25
N LEU A 12 -2.73 4.19 1.11
CA LEU A 12 -1.34 4.56 1.07
C LEU A 12 -1.11 5.97 1.63
N LEU A 13 -2.07 6.88 1.41
CA LEU A 13 -2.09 8.23 1.97
C LEU A 13 -2.44 8.29 3.45
N VAL A 14 -3.34 7.43 3.92
CA VAL A 14 -3.71 7.35 5.34
C VAL A 14 -2.55 6.83 6.18
N LEU A 15 -1.87 5.76 5.73
CA LEU A 15 -0.68 5.24 6.41
C LEU A 15 0.42 6.32 6.51
N ALA A 16 0.58 7.09 5.43
CA ALA A 16 1.50 8.20 5.32
C ALA A 16 1.22 9.35 6.31
N ALA A 17 -0.05 9.74 6.47
CA ALA A 17 -0.44 10.84 7.36
C ALA A 17 -0.28 10.51 8.86
N PHE A 18 -0.38 9.23 9.23
CA PHE A 18 -0.20 8.76 10.62
C PHE A 18 1.23 8.29 10.96
N ALA A 19 2.12 8.15 9.96
CA ALA A 19 3.47 7.62 10.14
C ALA A 19 4.54 8.68 10.51
N LEU A 20 4.16 9.94 10.76
CA LEU A 20 5.07 10.98 11.26
C LEU A 20 4.81 11.19 12.76
N PRO A 21 5.68 10.70 13.67
CA PRO A 21 7.06 10.20 13.49
C PRO A 21 7.18 8.71 13.13
N ILE A 22 8.18 8.36 12.30
CA ILE A 22 8.47 6.97 11.89
C ILE A 22 8.50 6.09 13.15
N PRO A 23 7.66 5.05 13.23
CA PRO A 23 7.56 4.26 14.44
C PRO A 23 8.88 3.56 14.74
N THR A 24 9.47 3.87 15.88
CA THR A 24 10.76 3.31 16.31
C THR A 24 10.61 2.03 17.13
N HIS A 25 9.41 1.77 17.67
CA HIS A 25 9.11 0.68 18.62
C HIS A 25 7.69 0.11 18.43
N GLY A 26 7.45 -1.11 18.93
CA GLY A 26 6.12 -1.75 18.98
C GLY A 26 5.59 -2.25 17.63
N ASP A 27 4.32 -2.66 17.61
CA ASP A 27 3.63 -3.27 16.45
C ASP A 27 3.66 -2.37 15.20
N ALA A 28 3.68 -1.05 15.40
CA ALA A 28 3.80 -0.07 14.31
C ALA A 28 5.16 -0.14 13.60
N LYS A 29 6.24 -0.48 14.33
CA LYS A 29 7.57 -0.68 13.75
C LYS A 29 7.60 -1.97 12.93
N GLU A 30 7.04 -3.05 13.45
CA GLU A 30 6.97 -4.32 12.72
C GLU A 30 6.18 -4.17 11.42
N PHE A 31 5.07 -3.43 11.47
CA PHE A 31 4.31 -3.07 10.28
C PHE A 31 5.13 -2.19 9.31
N TYR A 32 5.83 -1.17 9.82
CA TYR A 32 6.70 -0.33 8.98
C TYR A 32 7.82 -1.15 8.33
N ASP A 33 8.44 -2.09 9.05
CA ASP A 33 9.58 -2.87 8.55
C ASP A 33 9.19 -3.80 7.40
N VAL A 34 7.94 -4.27 7.36
CA VAL A 34 7.45 -5.10 6.24
C VAL A 34 7.02 -4.31 5.01
N LEU A 35 6.91 -2.98 5.11
CA LEU A 35 6.59 -2.14 3.95
C LEU A 35 7.69 -2.21 2.87
N PRO A 36 7.31 -2.24 1.58
CA PRO A 36 8.25 -2.13 0.48
C PRO A 36 9.11 -0.86 0.59
N ALA A 37 10.34 -0.92 0.07
CA ALA A 37 11.27 0.21 0.14
C ALA A 37 10.69 1.48 -0.51
N GLU A 38 9.91 1.32 -1.57
CA GLU A 38 9.22 2.39 -2.28
C GLU A 38 8.19 3.09 -1.40
N VAL A 39 7.46 2.33 -0.58
CA VAL A 39 6.49 2.88 0.38
C VAL A 39 7.22 3.58 1.52
N LYS A 40 8.31 3.01 2.03
CA LYS A 40 9.15 3.65 3.06
C LYS A 40 9.74 4.96 2.57
N GLN A 41 10.24 4.97 1.33
CA GLN A 41 10.78 6.16 0.69
C GLN A 41 9.69 7.23 0.56
N TYR A 42 8.51 6.86 0.08
CA TYR A 42 7.36 7.76 0.01
C TYR A 42 7.01 8.36 1.39
N ILE A 43 6.93 7.53 2.44
CA ILE A 43 6.67 8.02 3.81
C ILE A 43 7.76 8.99 4.28
N THR A 44 9.03 8.73 3.93
CA THR A 44 10.17 9.57 4.31
C THR A 44 10.20 10.90 3.54
N GLU A 45 9.69 10.90 2.30
CA GLU A 45 9.60 12.10 1.45
C GLU A 45 8.41 13.00 1.81
N LEU A 46 7.46 12.52 2.62
CA LEU A 46 6.33 13.32 3.06
C LEU A 46 6.77 14.40 4.04
N THR A 47 6.33 15.61 3.76
CA THR A 47 6.51 16.75 4.64
C THR A 47 5.34 16.86 5.63
N ASP A 48 5.54 17.61 6.72
CA ASP A 48 4.44 17.97 7.63
C ASP A 48 3.29 18.68 6.88
N ALA A 49 3.60 19.42 5.82
CA ALA A 49 2.62 20.08 4.98
C ALA A 49 1.78 19.07 4.18
N ASP A 50 2.41 17.99 3.68
CA ASP A 50 1.70 16.91 2.99
C ASP A 50 0.77 16.16 3.95
N ALA A 51 1.26 15.79 5.15
CA ALA A 51 0.45 15.11 6.15
C ALA A 51 -0.76 15.95 6.59
N LYS A 52 -0.55 17.26 6.78
CA LYS A 52 -1.64 18.20 7.09
C LYS A 52 -2.65 18.30 5.95
N LEU A 53 -2.19 18.43 4.71
CA LEU A 53 -3.04 18.46 3.52
C LEU A 53 -3.86 17.18 3.40
N LEU A 54 -3.24 16.01 3.58
CA LEU A 54 -3.91 14.71 3.54
C LEU A 54 -4.99 14.60 4.62
N SER A 55 -4.70 15.10 5.82
CA SER A 55 -5.68 15.15 6.92
C SER A 55 -6.85 16.08 6.61
N GLU A 56 -6.59 17.24 5.99
CA GLU A 56 -7.63 18.21 5.61
C GLU A 56 -8.54 17.71 4.48
N ILE A 57 -7.99 16.95 3.53
CA ILE A 57 -8.78 16.38 2.43
C ILE A 57 -9.33 15.01 2.73
N TYR A 58 -8.93 14.36 3.82
CA TYR A 58 -9.33 12.98 4.14
C TYR A 58 -10.84 12.78 4.03
N ASP A 59 -11.63 13.66 4.66
CA ASP A 59 -13.10 13.58 4.59
C ASP A 59 -13.67 13.82 3.18
N GLN A 60 -12.92 14.51 2.31
CA GLN A 60 -13.29 14.76 0.91
C GLN A 60 -12.96 13.54 0.04
N ILE A 61 -11.87 12.83 0.34
CA ILE A 61 -11.37 11.72 -0.48
C ILE A 61 -11.87 10.35 -0.03
N LYS A 62 -12.25 10.16 1.24
CA LYS A 62 -12.54 8.84 1.85
C LYS A 62 -13.61 7.99 1.15
N ASP A 63 -14.54 8.62 0.44
CA ASP A 63 -15.66 7.96 -0.25
C ASP A 63 -15.59 8.17 -1.78
N LYS A 64 -14.40 8.54 -2.29
CA LYS A 64 -14.16 8.85 -3.70
C LYS A 64 -13.31 7.80 -4.40
N GLU A 65 -13.48 7.73 -5.73
CA GLU A 65 -12.70 6.85 -6.59
C GLU A 65 -11.27 7.39 -6.82
N ASP A 66 -10.31 6.52 -7.11
CA ASP A 66 -8.87 6.88 -7.22
C ASP A 66 -8.59 8.07 -8.15
N ASP A 67 -9.30 8.17 -9.27
CA ASP A 67 -9.15 9.29 -10.21
C ASP A 67 -9.61 10.62 -9.58
N GLU A 68 -10.72 10.62 -8.84
CA GLU A 68 -11.20 11.80 -8.12
C GLU A 68 -10.28 12.15 -6.94
N VAL A 69 -9.78 11.14 -6.21
CA VAL A 69 -8.80 11.32 -5.13
C VAL A 69 -7.53 11.97 -5.68
N TYR A 70 -7.03 11.47 -6.81
CA TYR A 70 -5.88 12.02 -7.50
C TYR A 70 -6.11 13.47 -7.93
N GLU A 71 -7.27 13.79 -8.54
CA GLU A 71 -7.59 15.17 -8.95
C GLU A 71 -7.65 16.14 -7.76
N ILE A 72 -8.23 15.72 -6.63
CA ILE A 72 -8.31 16.55 -5.41
C ILE A 72 -6.93 16.81 -4.82
N ILE A 73 -6.08 15.78 -4.78
CA ILE A 73 -4.70 15.94 -4.31
C ILE A 73 -3.94 16.81 -5.30
N GLN A 74 -4.04 16.55 -6.60
CA GLN A 74 -3.33 17.28 -7.64
C GLN A 74 -3.67 18.78 -7.62
N ALA A 75 -4.93 19.12 -7.34
CA ALA A 75 -5.39 20.50 -7.21
C ALA A 75 -4.75 21.25 -6.02
N LYS A 76 -4.32 20.54 -4.97
CA LYS A 76 -3.72 21.15 -3.76
C LYS A 76 -2.21 20.97 -3.69
N SER A 77 -1.71 19.80 -4.07
CA SER A 77 -0.32 19.41 -4.13
C SER A 77 -0.11 18.48 -5.34
N PRO A 78 0.23 19.04 -6.51
CA PRO A 78 0.52 18.24 -7.71
C PRO A 78 1.72 17.31 -7.50
N ASP A 79 2.71 17.75 -6.74
CA ASP A 79 3.90 16.97 -6.38
C ASP A 79 3.52 15.72 -5.55
N LEU A 80 2.65 15.88 -4.54
CA LEU A 80 2.15 14.76 -3.76
C LEU A 80 1.36 13.78 -4.64
N ALA A 81 0.46 14.28 -5.49
CA ALA A 81 -0.34 13.44 -6.39
C ALA A 81 0.54 12.61 -7.33
N GLU A 82 1.56 13.22 -7.94
CA GLU A 82 2.50 12.52 -8.82
C GLU A 82 3.31 11.46 -8.06
N ARG A 83 3.81 11.78 -6.86
CA ARG A 83 4.51 10.78 -6.02
C ARG A 83 3.62 9.60 -5.68
N THR A 84 2.38 9.84 -5.26
CA THR A 84 1.45 8.76 -4.89
C THR A 84 1.11 7.88 -6.11
N ARG A 85 0.84 8.50 -7.27
CA ARG A 85 0.55 7.77 -8.52
C ARG A 85 1.75 6.96 -9.01
N THR A 86 2.96 7.51 -8.89
CA THR A 86 4.20 6.82 -9.25
C THR A 86 4.43 5.59 -8.38
N LEU A 87 4.19 5.71 -7.07
CA LEU A 87 4.30 4.60 -6.14
C LEU A 87 3.28 3.50 -6.44
N ASP A 88 2.01 3.86 -6.60
CA ASP A 88 0.96 2.90 -6.95
C ASP A 88 1.27 2.16 -8.26
N ALA A 89 1.61 2.90 -9.32
CA ALA A 89 2.00 2.31 -10.60
C ALA A 89 3.20 1.37 -10.48
N THR A 90 4.19 1.71 -9.63
CA THR A 90 5.37 0.87 -9.39
C THR A 90 4.99 -0.43 -8.68
N LEU A 91 4.17 -0.36 -7.63
CA LEU A 91 3.70 -1.53 -6.89
C LEU A 91 2.84 -2.44 -7.78
N GLN A 92 1.88 -1.87 -8.51
CA GLN A 92 1.05 -2.62 -9.44
C GLN A 92 1.86 -3.28 -10.55
N SER A 93 2.85 -2.57 -11.10
CA SER A 93 3.75 -3.11 -12.12
C SER A 93 4.50 -4.34 -11.59
N LYS A 94 5.10 -4.25 -10.39
CA LYS A 94 5.75 -5.39 -9.74
C LYS A 94 4.80 -6.57 -9.51
N ILE A 95 3.58 -6.30 -9.06
CA ILE A 95 2.58 -7.35 -8.84
C ILE A 95 2.13 -7.98 -10.16
N SER A 96 2.05 -7.20 -11.24
CA SER A 96 1.68 -7.69 -12.57
C SER A 96 2.73 -8.63 -13.19
N GLN A 97 3.98 -8.53 -12.74
CA GLN A 97 5.09 -9.38 -13.19
C GLN A 97 5.14 -10.75 -12.48
N LEU A 98 4.41 -10.90 -11.37
CA LEU A 98 4.31 -12.16 -10.64
C LEU A 98 3.46 -13.18 -11.40
N SER A 99 3.78 -14.46 -11.20
CA SER A 99 2.94 -15.57 -11.65
C SER A 99 1.57 -15.60 -10.93
N ALA A 100 0.59 -16.29 -11.50
CA ALA A 100 -0.82 -16.15 -11.13
C ALA A 100 -1.13 -16.33 -9.63
N ALA A 101 -0.47 -17.28 -8.95
CA ALA A 101 -0.69 -17.54 -7.53
C ALA A 101 -0.12 -16.42 -6.62
N PRO A 102 1.18 -16.07 -6.70
CA PRO A 102 1.73 -14.95 -5.94
C PRO A 102 1.13 -13.59 -6.33
N GLN A 103 0.78 -13.38 -7.60
CA GLN A 103 0.04 -12.20 -8.04
C GLN A 103 -1.31 -12.07 -7.34
N LYS A 104 -2.09 -13.17 -7.29
CA LYS A 104 -3.40 -13.19 -6.63
C LYS A 104 -3.27 -12.89 -5.13
N PHE A 105 -2.28 -13.48 -4.47
CA PHE A 105 -1.99 -13.20 -3.07
C PHE A 105 -1.70 -11.71 -2.84
N MET A 106 -0.80 -11.13 -3.64
CA MET A 106 -0.43 -9.71 -3.50
C MET A 106 -1.61 -8.76 -3.76
N LYS A 107 -2.45 -9.05 -4.75
CA LYS A 107 -3.70 -8.28 -5.01
C LYS A 107 -4.67 -8.35 -3.84
N ASN A 108 -4.84 -9.54 -3.26
CA ASN A 108 -5.67 -9.72 -2.07
C ASN A 108 -5.11 -8.94 -0.88
N LEU A 109 -3.79 -8.95 -0.70
CA LEU A 109 -3.12 -8.27 0.40
C LEU A 109 -3.30 -6.76 0.30
N MET A 110 -3.09 -6.18 -0.88
CA MET A 110 -3.34 -4.75 -1.11
C MET A 110 -4.81 -4.38 -0.86
N GLY A 111 -5.76 -5.14 -1.43
CA GLY A 111 -7.18 -4.88 -1.22
C GLY A 111 -7.63 -5.03 0.24
N ALA A 112 -6.97 -5.89 1.02
CA ALA A 112 -7.23 -6.03 2.44
C ALA A 112 -6.69 -4.85 3.27
N ILE A 113 -5.51 -4.32 2.92
CA ILE A 113 -4.93 -3.12 3.55
C ILE A 113 -5.79 -1.89 3.23
N GLU A 114 -6.32 -1.83 2.01
CA GLU A 114 -7.24 -0.79 1.52
C GLU A 114 -8.54 -0.74 2.31
N ASN A 115 -9.15 -1.90 2.55
CA ASN A 115 -10.41 -2.03 3.25
C ASN A 115 -10.20 -2.26 4.77
N PHE A 116 -9.30 -1.50 5.39
CA PHE A 116 -8.84 -1.63 6.81
C PHE A 116 -9.96 -1.77 7.86
N LYS A 117 -11.22 -1.56 7.49
CA LYS A 117 -12.44 -1.70 8.29
C LYS A 117 -12.85 -3.14 8.63
N GLU A 118 -12.29 -4.17 8.00
CA GLU A 118 -12.67 -5.57 8.30
C GLU A 118 -11.45 -6.48 8.42
N ASN A 119 -11.60 -7.57 9.17
CA ASN A 119 -10.61 -8.62 9.50
C ASN A 119 -9.99 -9.36 8.28
N ASN A 120 -9.84 -8.70 7.14
CA ASN A 120 -9.42 -9.24 5.86
C ASN A 120 -7.91 -9.39 5.78
N VAL A 121 -7.12 -8.51 6.43
CA VAL A 121 -5.65 -8.60 6.38
C VAL A 121 -5.18 -9.92 7.01
N GLU A 122 -5.65 -10.27 8.21
CA GLU A 122 -5.30 -11.54 8.84
C GLU A 122 -5.73 -12.76 8.01
N GLN A 123 -6.88 -12.70 7.35
CA GLN A 123 -7.35 -13.78 6.47
C GLN A 123 -6.47 -13.93 5.23
N VAL A 124 -6.01 -12.83 4.66
CA VAL A 124 -5.06 -12.87 3.55
C VAL A 124 -3.71 -13.39 4.03
N LEU A 125 -3.23 -12.99 5.21
CA LEU A 125 -1.99 -13.50 5.78
C LEU A 125 -2.03 -15.02 6.02
N LYS A 126 -3.18 -15.60 6.33
CA LYS A 126 -3.34 -17.07 6.39
C LYS A 126 -3.14 -17.76 5.04
N GLN A 127 -3.35 -17.07 3.91
CA GLN A 127 -3.07 -17.62 2.58
C GLN A 127 -1.57 -17.85 2.34
N VAL A 128 -0.68 -17.25 3.14
CA VAL A 128 0.77 -17.52 3.07
C VAL A 128 1.08 -19.01 3.23
N ASP A 129 0.34 -19.71 4.08
CA ASP A 129 0.54 -21.15 4.32
C ASP A 129 0.08 -22.02 3.12
N THR A 130 -0.66 -21.42 2.17
CA THR A 130 -1.10 -22.08 0.93
C THR A 130 -0.17 -21.82 -0.27
N LEU A 131 0.80 -20.90 -0.13
CA LEU A 131 1.76 -20.60 -1.17
C LEU A 131 2.87 -21.66 -1.23
N SER A 132 3.26 -22.05 -2.45
CA SER A 132 4.43 -22.92 -2.65
C SER A 132 5.72 -22.18 -2.28
N PRO A 133 6.81 -22.90 -1.95
CA PRO A 133 8.12 -22.28 -1.72
C PRO A 133 8.56 -21.38 -2.88
N GLU A 134 8.36 -21.82 -4.12
CA GLU A 134 8.70 -21.04 -5.33
C GLU A 134 7.87 -19.75 -5.42
N SER A 135 6.58 -19.81 -5.06
CA SER A 135 5.71 -18.64 -5.04
C SER A 135 6.17 -17.62 -3.99
N LYS A 136 6.64 -18.09 -2.83
CA LYS A 136 7.18 -17.23 -1.78
C LYS A 136 8.49 -16.58 -2.20
N GLU A 137 9.41 -17.35 -2.79
CA GLU A 137 10.66 -16.82 -3.33
C GLU A 137 10.42 -15.80 -4.44
N GLU A 138 9.46 -16.06 -5.33
CA GLU A 138 9.07 -15.12 -6.39
C GLU A 138 8.58 -13.80 -5.81
N ILE A 139 7.72 -13.82 -4.78
CA ILE A 139 7.30 -12.60 -4.10
C ILE A 139 8.50 -11.88 -3.49
N LEU A 140 9.43 -12.59 -2.85
CA LEU A 140 10.61 -11.99 -2.22
C LEU A 140 11.56 -11.33 -3.22
N ASN A 141 11.61 -11.80 -4.46
CA ASN A 141 12.42 -11.16 -5.52
C ASN A 141 11.94 -9.74 -5.82
N TYR A 142 10.63 -9.48 -5.74
CA TYR A 142 10.04 -8.16 -5.99
C TYR A 142 9.80 -7.35 -4.71
N PHE A 143 9.52 -8.04 -3.60
CA PHE A 143 9.12 -7.48 -2.31
C PHE A 143 9.90 -8.14 -1.15
N PRO A 144 11.21 -7.90 -1.04
CA PRO A 144 12.06 -8.56 -0.04
C PRO A 144 11.68 -8.21 1.40
N SER A 145 11.03 -7.07 1.63
CA SER A 145 10.52 -6.66 2.95
C SER A 145 9.44 -7.59 3.50
N LEU A 146 8.77 -8.38 2.65
CA LEU A 146 7.73 -9.32 3.07
C LEU A 146 8.29 -10.64 3.65
N LYS A 147 9.61 -10.76 3.79
CA LYS A 147 10.24 -11.95 4.39
C LYS A 147 9.65 -12.36 5.75
N PRO A 148 9.44 -11.44 6.72
CA PRO A 148 8.82 -11.80 8.00
C PRO A 148 7.39 -12.34 7.84
N ILE A 149 6.66 -11.83 6.85
CA ILE A 149 5.28 -12.20 6.56
C ILE A 149 5.18 -13.58 5.90
N LEU A 150 6.09 -13.88 4.96
CA LEU A 150 6.09 -15.13 4.20
C LEU A 150 6.58 -16.33 5.04
N LYS A 151 7.10 -16.06 6.24
CA LYS A 151 7.69 -17.04 7.18
C LYS A 151 8.84 -17.83 6.52
N VAL A 152 9.72 -17.11 5.81
CA VAL A 152 10.90 -17.63 5.09
C VAL A 152 12.18 -16.98 5.61
#